data_AF-A0A962F3T3-F1
#
_entry.id   AF-A0A962F3T3-F1
#
_cell.length_a   1.000
_cell.length_b   1.000
_cell.length_c   1.000
_cell.angle_alpha   90.00
_cell.angle_beta   90.00
_cell.angle_gamma   90.00
#
_symmetry.space_group_name_H-M   'P 1'
#
loop_
_entity.id
_entity.type
_entity.pdbx_description
1 polymer ?
#
loop_
_entity_poly.entity_id
_entity_poly.type
_entity_poly.pdbx_seq_one_letter_code
_entity_poly.pdbx_strand_id
1 'polypeptide(L)'
;GAGLVVSSGGQMTDLTLDTLIARGNNFSGLYVISQNAGGSALTNAMLRNVTAEDNLEEGIYLNASSDADLTLRLEDSTATDNVLRGVYVNDDTTGTFTADLGGGALGGLGGNRFFDNQSYDLYGDLDNLQLDAESNWWGQAGGPLAGDVSMEGASTLNSSSPLAVDPGP
;
A
#
# COMPACT_ATOMS: atom_id res chain seq x y z
N GLY A 1 -6.66 -2.37 -13.69
CA GLY A 1 -5.60 -1.47 -13.24
C GLY A 1 -4.38 -1.47 -14.14
N ALA A 2 -3.48 -0.54 -13.85
CA ALA A 2 -2.08 -0.62 -14.24
C ALA A 2 -1.32 -1.43 -13.18
N GLY A 3 -0.13 -1.95 -13.50
CA GLY A 3 0.65 -2.62 -12.48
C GLY A 3 2.03 -3.07 -12.91
N LEU A 4 2.82 -3.40 -11.89
CA LEU A 4 4.16 -3.93 -11.99
C LEU A 4 4.15 -5.35 -11.42
N VAL A 5 4.72 -6.29 -12.16
CA VAL A 5 4.89 -7.66 -11.70
C VAL A 5 6.35 -8.06 -11.90
N VAL A 6 7.05 -8.38 -10.82
CA VAL A 6 8.36 -9.02 -10.84
C VAL A 6 8.15 -10.50 -10.55
N SER A 7 8.63 -11.36 -11.44
CA SER A 7 8.44 -12.80 -11.28
C SER A 7 9.49 -13.65 -11.99
N SER A 8 9.51 -14.95 -11.67
CA SER A 8 10.37 -15.96 -12.29
C SER A 8 11.86 -15.63 -12.20
N GLY A 9 12.29 -15.17 -11.02
CA GLY A 9 13.68 -14.76 -10.74
C GLY A 9 14.04 -13.37 -11.26
N GLY A 10 13.05 -12.60 -11.72
CA GLY A 10 13.23 -11.19 -12.07
C GLY A 10 13.72 -10.37 -10.87
N GLN A 11 14.63 -9.44 -11.12
CA GLN A 11 15.14 -8.51 -10.12
C GLN A 11 14.87 -7.08 -10.61
N MET A 12 14.26 -6.27 -9.75
CA MET A 12 14.11 -4.84 -9.96
C MET A 12 14.49 -4.13 -8.67
N THR A 13 15.36 -3.13 -8.79
CA THR A 13 15.85 -2.36 -7.66
C THR A 13 15.87 -0.87 -8.01
N ASP A 14 15.70 0.00 -7.03
CA ASP A 14 15.75 1.46 -7.18
C ASP A 14 14.68 2.02 -8.16
N LEU A 15 13.50 1.42 -8.18
CA LEU A 15 12.39 1.88 -9.03
C LEU A 15 11.66 3.05 -8.37
N THR A 16 11.37 4.09 -9.15
CA THR A 16 10.36 5.10 -8.79
C THR A 16 9.20 5.06 -9.77
N LEU A 17 7.99 4.88 -9.24
CA LEU A 17 6.73 5.11 -9.92
C LEU A 17 6.15 6.42 -9.40
N ASP A 18 6.01 7.39 -10.27
CA ASP A 18 5.62 8.76 -9.92
C ASP A 18 4.50 9.24 -10.84
N THR A 19 3.49 9.87 -10.25
CA THR A 19 2.37 10.49 -10.97
C THR A 19 1.58 9.46 -11.77
N LEU A 20 1.02 8.48 -11.06
CA LEU A 20 0.15 7.45 -11.63
C LEU A 20 -1.31 7.76 -11.32
N ILE A 21 -2.19 7.60 -12.30
CA ILE A 21 -3.64 7.77 -12.13
C ILE A 21 -4.33 6.48 -12.57
N ALA A 22 -5.02 5.83 -11.64
CA ALA A 22 -5.80 4.63 -11.87
C ALA A 22 -7.25 4.85 -11.39
N ARG A 23 -8.14 5.14 -12.34
CA ARG A 23 -9.55 5.44 -12.07
C ARG A 23 -10.52 4.53 -12.80
N GLY A 24 -11.61 4.14 -12.15
CA GLY A 24 -12.72 3.45 -12.81
C GLY A 24 -12.37 2.05 -13.32
N ASN A 25 -11.43 1.35 -12.68
CA ASN A 25 -11.05 0.01 -13.13
C ASN A 25 -12.04 -1.06 -12.63
N ASN A 26 -12.27 -2.10 -13.43
CA ASN A 26 -13.10 -3.25 -13.06
C ASN A 26 -12.47 -4.20 -12.02
N PHE A 27 -11.24 -3.92 -11.62
CA PHE A 27 -10.41 -4.67 -10.66
C PHE A 27 -9.61 -3.63 -9.88
N SER A 28 -8.51 -4.02 -9.21
CA SER A 28 -7.64 -3.06 -8.55
C SER A 28 -7.15 -1.94 -9.49
N GLY A 29 -6.96 -0.74 -8.93
CA GLY A 29 -6.44 0.43 -9.63
C GLY A 29 -4.97 0.27 -10.02
N LEU A 30 -4.11 0.14 -9.01
CA LEU A 30 -2.68 -0.14 -9.16
C LEU A 30 -2.33 -1.44 -8.43
N TYR A 31 -1.61 -2.35 -9.07
CA TYR A 31 -1.02 -3.52 -8.40
C TYR A 31 0.51 -3.54 -8.53
N VAL A 32 1.19 -3.80 -7.42
CA VAL A 32 2.64 -4.02 -7.36
C VAL A 32 2.89 -5.37 -6.73
N ILE A 33 3.43 -6.29 -7.53
CA ILE A 33 3.51 -7.70 -7.18
C ILE A 33 4.94 -8.19 -7.35
N SER A 34 5.48 -8.83 -6.32
CA SER A 34 6.69 -9.66 -6.40
C SER A 34 6.29 -11.11 -6.11
N GLN A 35 6.44 -12.02 -7.08
CA GLN A 35 5.86 -13.37 -6.95
C GLN A 35 6.68 -14.46 -7.64
N ASN A 36 6.29 -15.70 -7.38
CA ASN A 36 6.86 -16.95 -7.92
C ASN A 36 8.26 -17.30 -7.40
N ALA A 37 8.45 -18.61 -7.21
CA ALA A 37 9.73 -19.24 -6.84
C ALA A 37 10.87 -18.83 -7.79
N GLY A 38 12.07 -18.67 -7.23
CA GLY A 38 13.29 -18.36 -8.00
C GLY A 38 13.98 -17.08 -7.57
N GLY A 39 13.67 -16.57 -6.37
CA GLY A 39 14.31 -15.41 -5.79
C GLY A 39 13.91 -14.10 -6.45
N SER A 40 12.68 -13.96 -6.96
CA SER A 40 12.18 -12.70 -7.53
C SER A 40 12.27 -11.57 -6.49
N ALA A 41 12.67 -10.36 -6.89
CA ALA A 41 12.81 -9.27 -5.95
C ALA A 41 12.43 -7.92 -6.55
N LEU A 42 11.58 -7.18 -5.84
CA LEU A 42 11.37 -5.74 -6.03
C LEU A 42 11.89 -5.03 -4.79
N THR A 43 13.06 -4.39 -4.89
CA THR A 43 13.69 -3.76 -3.74
C THR A 43 13.85 -2.26 -3.90
N ASN A 44 13.77 -1.52 -2.79
CA ASN A 44 13.90 -0.06 -2.76
C ASN A 44 12.98 0.64 -3.78
N ALA A 45 11.73 0.17 -3.89
CA ALA A 45 10.74 0.80 -4.75
C ALA A 45 10.08 2.00 -4.04
N MET A 46 9.81 3.06 -4.80
CA MET A 46 9.01 4.19 -4.34
C MET A 46 7.80 4.37 -5.23
N LEU A 47 6.62 4.38 -4.63
CA LEU A 47 5.39 4.83 -5.24
C LEU A 47 5.07 6.21 -4.67
N ARG A 48 4.92 7.21 -5.53
CA ARG A 48 4.53 8.55 -5.09
C ARG A 48 3.58 9.25 -6.05
N ASN A 49 2.79 10.18 -5.53
CA ASN A 49 1.80 10.91 -6.31
C ASN A 49 0.85 9.96 -7.08
N VAL A 50 0.45 8.86 -6.44
CA VAL A 50 -0.49 7.90 -7.03
C VAL A 50 -1.91 8.33 -6.67
N THR A 51 -2.82 8.35 -7.65
CA THR A 51 -4.26 8.47 -7.41
C THR A 51 -4.96 7.19 -7.84
N ALA A 52 -5.58 6.50 -6.89
CA ALA A 52 -6.38 5.30 -7.12
C ALA A 52 -7.81 5.50 -6.61
N GLU A 53 -8.76 5.68 -7.54
CA GLU A 53 -10.12 6.13 -7.23
C GLU A 53 -11.17 5.38 -8.06
N ASP A 54 -12.37 5.18 -7.53
CA ASP A 54 -13.50 4.54 -8.24
C ASP A 54 -13.19 3.13 -8.81
N ASN A 55 -12.35 2.33 -8.16
CA ASN A 55 -12.04 0.97 -8.64
C ASN A 55 -12.98 -0.07 -7.99
N LEU A 56 -13.36 -1.11 -8.75
CA LEU A 56 -14.29 -2.15 -8.27
C LEU A 56 -13.68 -3.11 -7.23
N GLU A 57 -12.37 -3.06 -7.01
CA GLU A 57 -11.69 -3.82 -5.96
C GLU A 57 -10.84 -2.87 -5.10
N GLU A 58 -9.52 -3.00 -5.13
CA GLU A 58 -8.60 -2.17 -4.35
C GLU A 58 -8.19 -0.91 -5.12
N GLY A 59 -7.89 0.18 -4.42
CA GLY A 59 -7.18 1.30 -5.02
C GLY A 59 -5.74 0.88 -5.37
N ILE A 60 -4.97 0.52 -4.35
CA ILE A 60 -3.58 0.08 -4.46
C ILE A 60 -3.43 -1.30 -3.81
N TYR A 61 -2.91 -2.26 -4.55
CA TYR A 61 -2.63 -3.62 -4.07
C TYR A 61 -1.13 -3.90 -4.10
N LEU A 62 -0.56 -4.19 -2.94
CA LEU A 62 0.85 -4.51 -2.74
C LEU A 62 0.94 -5.96 -2.28
N ASN A 63 1.67 -6.80 -3.02
CA ASN A 63 1.72 -8.22 -2.74
C ASN A 63 3.11 -8.81 -2.93
N ALA A 64 3.59 -9.56 -1.94
CA ALA A 64 4.65 -10.53 -2.13
C ALA A 64 4.13 -11.95 -1.88
N SER A 65 4.63 -12.92 -2.63
CA SER A 65 4.29 -14.32 -2.38
C SER A 65 5.42 -15.29 -2.66
N SER A 66 5.32 -16.52 -2.14
CA SER A 66 6.32 -17.58 -2.28
C SER A 66 7.65 -17.25 -1.58
N ASP A 67 8.78 -17.13 -2.30
CA ASP A 67 10.10 -16.78 -1.76
C ASP A 67 10.57 -15.39 -2.25
N ALA A 68 9.65 -14.57 -2.74
CA ALA A 68 9.94 -13.30 -3.38
C ALA A 68 10.12 -12.14 -2.39
N ASP A 69 11.06 -11.24 -2.66
CA ASP A 69 11.26 -10.04 -1.86
C ASP A 69 10.44 -8.85 -2.39
N LEU A 70 9.87 -8.05 -1.48
CA LEU A 70 9.24 -6.77 -1.77
C LEU A 70 9.60 -5.76 -0.68
N THR A 71 10.32 -4.70 -1.06
CA THR A 71 10.54 -3.52 -0.20
C THR A 71 10.12 -2.26 -0.93
N LEU A 72 9.11 -1.54 -0.41
CA LEU A 72 8.60 -0.33 -1.04
C LEU A 72 8.12 0.72 -0.03
N ARG A 73 8.20 1.98 -0.44
CA ARG A 73 7.55 3.10 0.26
C ARG A 73 6.47 3.75 -0.59
N LEU A 74 5.36 4.12 0.05
CA LEU A 74 4.23 4.84 -0.55
C LEU A 74 4.12 6.24 0.05
N GLU A 75 4.20 7.27 -0.78
CA GLU A 75 4.21 8.67 -0.35
C GLU A 75 3.22 9.51 -1.17
N ASP A 76 2.65 10.54 -0.55
CA ASP A 76 1.83 11.56 -1.23
C ASP A 76 0.77 10.98 -2.19
N SER A 77 0.15 9.85 -1.80
CA SER A 77 -0.76 9.10 -2.66
C SER A 77 -2.18 9.06 -2.10
N THR A 78 -3.18 9.07 -2.99
CA THR A 78 -4.60 9.03 -2.63
C THR A 78 -5.22 7.69 -3.04
N ALA A 79 -5.88 7.03 -2.09
CA ALA A 79 -6.75 5.88 -2.36
C ALA A 79 -8.14 6.12 -1.73
N THR A 80 -9.15 6.33 -2.56
CA THR A 80 -10.50 6.73 -2.13
C THR A 80 -11.58 6.19 -3.05
N ASP A 81 -12.82 6.10 -2.58
CA ASP A 81 -13.98 5.67 -3.38
C ASP A 81 -13.82 4.30 -4.07
N ASN A 82 -12.99 3.41 -3.53
CA ASN A 82 -12.86 2.04 -4.05
C ASN A 82 -13.88 1.10 -3.37
N VAL A 83 -14.43 0.14 -4.13
CA VAL A 83 -15.50 -0.76 -3.68
C VAL A 83 -15.04 -1.74 -2.60
N LEU A 84 -13.78 -2.17 -2.64
CA LEU A 84 -13.22 -2.96 -1.55
C LEU A 84 -12.36 -2.07 -0.67
N ARG A 85 -11.07 -1.95 -0.98
CA ARG A 85 -10.09 -1.37 -0.08
C ARG A 85 -9.40 -0.17 -0.72
N GLY A 86 -9.02 0.83 0.06
CA GLY A 86 -8.14 1.90 -0.42
C GLY A 86 -6.77 1.31 -0.77
N VAL A 87 -6.09 0.79 0.25
CA VAL A 87 -4.82 0.07 0.10
C VAL A 87 -4.95 -1.33 0.71
N TYR A 88 -4.47 -2.33 -0.02
CA TYR A 88 -4.28 -3.69 0.49
C TYR A 88 -2.80 -4.06 0.43
N VAL A 89 -2.22 -4.36 1.59
CA VAL A 89 -0.86 -4.85 1.74
C VAL A 89 -0.91 -6.33 2.16
N ASN A 90 -0.37 -7.20 1.32
CA ASN A 90 -0.40 -8.64 1.51
C ASN A 90 1.01 -9.23 1.48
N ASP A 91 1.42 -9.83 2.59
CA ASP A 91 2.62 -10.64 2.72
C ASP A 91 2.21 -12.11 2.80
N ASP A 92 2.38 -12.82 1.67
CA ASP A 92 2.27 -14.28 1.60
C ASP A 92 3.63 -14.88 1.20
N THR A 93 4.72 -14.21 1.60
CA THR A 93 6.09 -14.64 1.29
C THR A 93 6.82 -15.20 2.50
N THR A 94 7.75 -16.11 2.20
CA THR A 94 8.81 -16.53 3.10
C THR A 94 10.10 -15.71 2.92
N GLY A 95 10.09 -14.79 1.94
CA GLY A 95 11.15 -13.82 1.67
C GLY A 95 11.05 -12.59 2.57
N THR A 96 11.66 -11.50 2.12
CA THR A 96 11.63 -10.20 2.81
C THR A 96 10.44 -9.39 2.33
N PHE A 97 9.55 -9.04 3.25
CA PHE A 97 8.50 -8.05 3.02
C PHE A 97 8.74 -6.80 3.87
N THR A 98 8.68 -5.63 3.25
CA THR A 98 8.62 -4.36 3.96
C THR A 98 7.84 -3.34 3.12
N ALA A 99 6.67 -2.94 3.61
CA ALA A 99 5.94 -1.80 3.09
C ALA A 99 5.98 -0.67 4.12
N ASP A 100 6.34 0.54 3.68
CA ASP A 100 6.36 1.75 4.50
C ASP A 100 5.41 2.79 3.89
N LEU A 101 4.28 3.02 4.55
CA LEU A 101 3.29 4.02 4.15
C LEU A 101 3.49 5.33 4.93
N GLY A 102 4.58 5.47 5.70
CA GLY A 102 4.94 6.65 6.47
C GLY A 102 5.56 6.32 7.83
N GLY A 103 6.69 6.96 8.15
CA GLY A 103 7.38 6.88 9.45
C GLY A 103 8.22 5.62 9.68
N GLY A 104 8.18 4.66 8.74
CA GLY A 104 8.81 3.36 8.91
C GLY A 104 10.31 3.31 8.61
N ALA A 105 10.84 2.09 8.63
CA ALA A 105 12.27 1.81 8.48
C ALA A 105 12.85 2.15 7.09
N LEU A 106 12.00 2.37 6.08
CA LEU A 106 12.43 2.77 4.74
C LEU A 106 12.52 4.29 4.59
N GLY A 107 12.16 5.04 5.63
CA GLY A 107 12.16 6.50 5.63
C GLY A 107 10.99 7.10 4.86
N GLY A 108 9.88 6.36 4.74
CA GLY A 108 8.65 6.85 4.12
C GLY A 108 8.14 8.11 4.81
N LEU A 109 7.76 9.13 4.04
CA LEU A 109 7.32 10.41 4.60
C LEU A 109 5.84 10.44 5.02
N GLY A 110 5.01 9.51 4.53
CA GLY A 110 3.57 9.58 4.66
C GLY A 110 2.98 10.54 3.62
N GLY A 111 2.07 11.43 4.05
CA GLY A 111 1.37 12.35 3.15
C GLY A 111 0.24 11.70 2.36
N ASN A 112 -0.02 10.42 2.59
CA ASN A 112 -1.06 9.70 1.87
C ASN A 112 -2.45 10.05 2.39
N ARG A 113 -3.46 9.80 1.55
CA ARG A 113 -4.87 10.06 1.81
C ARG A 113 -5.65 8.75 1.60
N PHE A 114 -6.12 8.15 2.69
CA PHE A 114 -6.88 6.90 2.67
C PHE A 114 -8.24 7.16 3.31
N PHE A 115 -9.30 7.27 2.52
CA PHE A 115 -10.63 7.62 3.03
C PHE A 115 -11.75 7.23 2.06
N ASP A 116 -12.98 7.09 2.58
CA ASP A 116 -14.21 6.84 1.82
C ASP A 116 -14.17 5.57 0.93
N ASN A 117 -13.38 4.55 1.30
CA ASN A 117 -13.44 3.24 0.66
C ASN A 117 -14.51 2.37 1.31
N GLN A 118 -15.20 1.54 0.53
CA GLN A 118 -16.44 0.91 1.00
C GLN A 118 -16.22 -0.19 2.05
N SER A 119 -15.14 -0.97 1.98
CA SER A 119 -14.84 -2.00 2.99
C SER A 119 -13.82 -1.51 4.03
N TYR A 120 -12.65 -1.06 3.58
CA TYR A 120 -11.58 -0.56 4.45
C TYR A 120 -10.75 0.49 3.70
N ASP A 121 -10.31 1.54 4.36
CA ASP A 121 -9.30 2.46 3.82
C ASP A 121 -7.92 1.81 3.72
N LEU A 122 -7.59 0.97 4.71
CA LEU A 122 -6.37 0.17 4.71
C LEU A 122 -6.62 -1.24 5.25
N TYR A 123 -6.13 -2.23 4.53
CA TYR A 123 -6.11 -3.62 4.97
C TYR A 123 -4.68 -4.17 4.91
N GLY A 124 -4.26 -4.87 5.96
CA GLY A 124 -2.97 -5.55 6.01
C GLY A 124 -3.11 -7.01 6.41
N ASP A 125 -2.54 -7.91 5.62
CA ASP A 125 -2.23 -9.28 6.01
C ASP A 125 -0.71 -9.44 5.89
N LEU A 126 -0.01 -9.50 7.03
CA LEU A 126 1.43 -9.21 7.11
C LEU A 126 2.20 -10.24 7.94
N ASP A 127 1.69 -11.47 8.06
CA ASP A 127 2.34 -12.53 8.84
C ASP A 127 2.73 -12.11 10.28
N ASN A 128 1.88 -11.30 10.91
CA ASN A 128 2.05 -10.73 12.26
C ASN A 128 3.09 -9.60 12.38
N LEU A 129 3.49 -9.00 11.26
CA LEU A 129 4.33 -7.81 11.24
C LEU A 129 3.54 -6.53 11.50
N GLN A 130 4.27 -5.43 11.72
CA GLN A 130 3.71 -4.09 11.83
C GLN A 130 3.83 -3.37 10.48
N LEU A 131 2.75 -2.71 10.07
CA LEU A 131 2.75 -1.73 8.98
C LEU A 131 2.90 -0.33 9.54
N ASP A 132 3.88 0.41 9.04
CA ASP A 132 4.04 1.83 9.37
C ASP A 132 3.24 2.69 8.37
N ALA A 133 2.38 3.54 8.91
CA ALA A 133 1.49 4.44 8.16
C ALA A 133 1.27 5.76 8.93
N GLU A 134 2.34 6.29 9.52
CA GLU A 134 2.33 7.58 10.21
C GLU A 134 2.16 8.74 9.23
N SER A 135 1.72 9.89 9.73
CA SER A 135 1.64 11.13 8.94
C SER A 135 0.77 11.03 7.68
N ASN A 136 -0.30 10.23 7.74
CA ASN A 136 -1.30 10.11 6.68
C ASN A 136 -2.62 10.79 7.08
N TRP A 137 -3.42 11.18 6.09
CA TRP A 137 -4.77 11.69 6.23
C TRP A 137 -5.79 10.56 6.04
N TRP A 138 -6.74 10.47 6.96
CA TRP A 138 -7.70 9.37 7.04
C TRP A 138 -9.15 9.85 6.88
N GLY A 139 -9.36 10.91 6.11
CA GLY A 139 -10.67 11.58 5.99
C GLY A 139 -11.01 12.48 7.19
N GLN A 140 -10.27 12.38 8.30
CA GLN A 140 -10.42 13.22 9.48
C GLN A 140 -9.11 13.39 10.28
N ALA A 141 -9.07 14.45 11.10
CA ALA A 141 -7.89 14.84 11.89
C ALA A 141 -7.50 13.85 13.01
N GLY A 142 -8.42 12.96 13.39
CA GLY A 142 -8.21 11.99 14.48
C GLY A 142 -7.46 10.73 14.07
N GLY A 143 -7.12 10.57 12.79
CA GLY A 143 -6.63 9.30 12.24
C GLY A 143 -7.76 8.38 11.78
N PRO A 144 -7.46 7.09 11.52
CA PRO A 144 -8.46 6.16 10.99
C PRO A 144 -9.64 6.01 11.96
N LEU A 145 -10.88 5.97 11.44
CA LEU A 145 -12.02 5.62 12.26
C LEU A 145 -12.01 4.13 12.58
N ALA A 146 -12.67 3.77 13.69
CA ALA A 146 -12.87 2.37 14.03
C ALA A 146 -13.73 1.70 12.96
N GLY A 147 -13.16 0.69 12.28
CA GLY A 147 -13.82 -0.03 11.19
C GLY A 147 -13.20 0.23 9.82
N ASP A 148 -12.50 1.35 9.63
CA ASP A 148 -11.90 1.71 8.34
C ASP A 148 -10.55 1.03 8.11
N VAL A 149 -9.96 0.45 9.15
CA VAL A 149 -8.71 -0.30 9.08
C VAL A 149 -8.92 -1.71 9.60
N SER A 150 -8.34 -2.69 8.92
CA SER A 150 -8.27 -4.07 9.41
C SER A 150 -6.89 -4.69 9.18
N MET A 151 -6.39 -5.36 10.22
CA MET A 151 -5.12 -6.10 10.18
C MET A 151 -5.42 -7.56 10.51
N GLU A 152 -4.96 -8.49 9.67
CA GLU A 152 -5.19 -9.93 9.84
C GLU A 152 -4.24 -10.54 10.88
N GLY A 153 -4.72 -11.56 11.59
CA GLY A 153 -3.94 -12.32 12.56
C GLY A 153 -3.49 -11.44 13.73
N ALA A 154 -2.19 -11.45 14.01
CA ALA A 154 -1.57 -10.55 14.99
C ALA A 154 -0.82 -9.38 14.32
N SER A 155 -1.09 -9.09 13.05
CA SER A 155 -0.53 -7.93 12.36
C SER A 155 -1.02 -6.64 13.02
N THR A 156 -0.20 -5.59 12.98
CA THR A 156 -0.54 -4.30 13.62
C THR A 156 -0.31 -3.12 12.69
N LEU A 157 -1.01 -2.02 12.95
CA LEU A 157 -0.82 -0.76 12.25
C LEU A 157 -0.21 0.27 13.21
N ASN A 158 0.86 0.91 12.80
CA ASN A 158 1.34 2.16 13.38
C ASN A 158 0.81 3.33 12.55
N SER A 159 -0.35 3.87 12.96
CA SER A 159 -0.96 5.07 12.36
C SER A 159 -0.80 6.30 13.26
N SER A 160 0.27 6.35 14.05
CA SER A 160 0.49 7.46 14.96
C SER A 160 0.71 8.77 14.19
N SER A 161 0.44 9.90 14.86
CA SER A 161 0.59 11.24 14.28
C SER A 161 -0.19 11.44 12.96
N PRO A 162 -1.51 11.20 12.92
CA PRO A 162 -2.29 11.46 11.72
C PRO A 162 -2.26 12.94 11.32
N LEU A 163 -2.39 13.23 10.04
CA LEU A 163 -2.49 14.60 9.56
C LEU A 163 -3.77 15.25 10.10
N ALA A 164 -3.67 16.49 10.58
CA ALA A 164 -4.82 17.23 11.12
C ALA A 164 -5.68 17.90 10.04
N VAL A 165 -5.15 18.00 8.82
CA VAL A 165 -5.78 18.61 7.65
C VAL A 165 -5.47 17.72 6.45
N ASP A 166 -6.42 17.59 5.53
CA ASP A 166 -6.19 16.96 4.24
C ASP A 166 -5.01 17.66 3.52
N PRO A 167 -3.90 16.97 3.22
CA PRO A 167 -2.77 17.56 2.53
C PRO A 167 -3.08 17.94 1.07
N GLY A 168 -4.20 17.46 0.52
CA GLY A 168 -4.56 17.60 -0.89
C GLY A 168 -3.74 16.68 -1.79
N PRO A 169 -4.10 16.61 -3.09
CA PRO A 169 -3.24 16.01 -4.12
C PRO A 169 -2.08 16.94 -4.51
#